data_AF-A0A651DCV0-F1
#
_entry.id   AF-A0A651DCV0-F1
#
_cell.length_a   1.000
_cell.length_b   1.000
_cell.length_c   1.000
_cell.angle_alpha   90.00
_cell.angle_beta   90.00
_cell.angle_gamma   90.00
#
_symmetry.space_group_name_H-M   'P 1'
#
loop_
_entity.id
_entity.type
_entity.pdbx_description
1 polymer ?
#
loop_
_entity_poly.entity_id
_entity_poly.type
_entity_poly.pdbx_seq_one_letter_code
_entity_poly.pdbx_strand_id
1 'polypeptide(L)' 'MSMINQLRDEKAKDFAKHCYETSSVEKLRAAAEGKADQAEMEHWGLTEGQWEEAIATALADHEGNS' A
#
# COMPACT_ATOMS: atom_id res chain seq x y z
N MET A 1 13.06 -10.15 -1.24
CA MET A 1 13.04 -8.90 -2.02
C MET A 1 11.60 -8.42 -1.99
N SER A 2 11.30 -7.34 -1.29
CA SER A 2 9.91 -6.89 -1.18
C SER A 2 9.34 -6.50 -2.54
N MET A 3 8.15 -7.00 -2.88
CA MET A 3 7.34 -6.60 -4.04
C MET A 3 7.14 -5.09 -4.06
N ILE A 4 7.05 -4.46 -2.89
CA ILE A 4 7.01 -3.00 -2.73
C ILE A 4 8.16 -2.31 -3.48
N ASN A 5 9.36 -2.89 -3.48
CA ASN A 5 10.50 -2.30 -4.17
C ASN A 5 10.43 -2.39 -5.70
N GLN A 6 9.52 -3.21 -6.25
CA GLN A 6 9.30 -3.40 -7.68
C GLN A 6 8.26 -2.43 -8.26
N LEU A 7 7.54 -1.68 -7.41
CA LEU A 7 6.64 -0.61 -7.84
C LEU A 7 7.42 0.43 -8.64
N ARG A 8 6.88 0.81 -9.81
CA ARG A 8 7.50 1.79 -10.71
C ARG A 8 7.27 3.22 -10.23
N ASP A 9 6.13 3.46 -9.59
CA ASP A 9 5.76 4.74 -9.02
C ASP A 9 6.41 4.92 -7.64
N GLU A 10 7.34 5.87 -7.53
CA GLU A 10 8.08 6.13 -6.28
C GLU A 10 7.15 6.51 -5.13
N LYS A 11 6.07 7.27 -5.40
CA LYS A 11 5.09 7.61 -4.37
C LYS A 11 4.30 6.41 -3.87
N ALA A 12 3.82 5.57 -4.79
CA ALA A 12 3.09 4.35 -4.44
C ALA A 12 4.00 3.39 -3.66
N LYS A 13 5.28 3.34 -4.04
CA LYS A 13 6.31 2.60 -3.32
C LYS A 13 6.55 3.11 -1.89
N ASP A 14 6.74 4.41 -1.71
CA ASP A 14 6.94 5.00 -0.38
C ASP A 14 5.70 4.80 0.51
N PHE A 15 4.50 4.97 -0.06
CA PHE A 15 3.25 4.73 0.65
C PHE A 15 3.08 3.25 1.01
N ALA A 16 3.27 2.33 0.06
CA ALA A 16 3.23 0.88 0.32
C ALA A 16 4.22 0.47 1.42
N LYS A 17 5.43 1.06 1.40
CA LYS A 17 6.43 0.82 2.44
C LYS A 17 5.99 1.36 3.79
N HIS A 18 5.45 2.58 3.85
CA HIS A 18 4.89 3.15 5.07
C HIS A 18 3.79 2.25 5.62
N CYS A 19 2.82 1.87 4.79
CA CYS A 19 1.76 0.92 5.09
C CYS A 19 2.30 -0.41 5.63
N TYR A 20 3.33 -0.99 5.02
CA TYR A 20 3.97 -2.21 5.50
C TYR A 20 4.62 -2.05 6.89
N GLU A 21 5.28 -0.92 7.14
CA GLU A 21 6.00 -0.64 8.39
C GLU A 21 5.06 -0.21 9.54
N THR A 22 3.97 0.48 9.24
CA THR A 22 3.06 1.06 10.25
C THR A 22 1.75 0.29 10.43
N SER A 23 1.31 -0.45 9.42
CA SER A 23 0.03 -1.15 9.42
C SER A 23 0.23 -2.67 9.45
N SER A 24 -0.70 -3.35 10.11
CA SER A 24 -0.76 -4.81 10.14
C SER A 24 -1.48 -5.37 8.91
N VAL A 25 -1.23 -6.64 8.59
CA VAL A 25 -1.93 -7.41 7.53
C VAL A 25 -3.44 -7.17 7.55
N GLU A 26 -4.08 -7.24 8.72
CA GLU A 26 -5.54 -7.06 8.86
C GLU A 26 -6.00 -5.65 8.43
N LYS A 27 -5.23 -4.61 8.76
CA LYS A 27 -5.54 -3.23 8.32
C LYS A 27 -5.36 -3.08 6.82
N LEU A 28 -4.30 -3.66 6.26
CA LEU A 28 -4.03 -3.61 4.83
C LEU A 28 -5.09 -4.37 4.04
N ARG A 29 -5.53 -5.53 4.53
CA ARG A 29 -6.64 -6.29 3.95
C ARG A 29 -7.95 -5.50 4.01
N ALA A 30 -8.28 -4.91 5.15
CA ALA A 30 -9.48 -4.07 5.27
C ALA A 30 -9.42 -2.84 4.34
N ALA A 31 -8.24 -2.24 4.16
CA ALA A 31 -8.03 -1.16 3.20
C ALA A 31 -8.17 -1.64 1.74
N ALA A 32 -7.64 -2.81 1.40
CA ALA A 32 -7.73 -3.41 0.07
C ALA A 32 -9.17 -3.83 -0.30
N GLU A 33 -9.96 -4.31 0.67
CA GLU A 33 -11.37 -4.65 0.50
C GLU A 33 -12.29 -3.41 0.58
N GLY A 34 -11.76 -2.31 1.12
CA GLY A 34 -12.44 -1.05 1.31
C GLY A 34 -12.36 -0.13 0.09
N LYS A 35 -12.67 1.14 0.29
CA LYS A 35 -12.47 2.20 -0.71
C LYS A 35 -11.16 2.92 -0.41
N ALA A 36 -10.52 3.44 -1.46
CA ALA A 36 -9.33 4.26 -1.32
C ALA A 36 -9.55 5.42 -0.36
N ASP A 37 -8.66 5.52 0.63
CA ASP A 37 -8.72 6.56 1.64
C ASP A 37 -8.30 7.89 1.01
N GLN A 38 -9.27 8.79 0.87
CA GLN A 38 -9.05 10.08 0.24
C GLN A 38 -8.07 10.96 1.03
N ALA A 39 -8.04 10.86 2.37
CA ALA A 39 -7.13 11.64 3.19
C ALA A 39 -5.69 11.15 3.01
N GLU A 40 -5.46 9.84 2.92
CA GLU A 40 -4.14 9.30 2.59
C GLU A 40 -3.72 9.64 1.16
N MET A 41 -4.63 9.51 0.19
CA MET A 41 -4.36 9.90 -1.20
C MET A 41 -3.95 11.37 -1.32
N GLU A 42 -4.64 12.29 -0.63
CA GLU A 42 -4.28 13.71 -0.62
C GLU A 42 -2.97 13.97 0.13
N HIS A 43 -2.73 13.27 1.25
CA HIS A 43 -1.50 13.41 2.04
C HIS A 43 -0.25 12.98 1.26
N TRP A 44 -0.34 11.85 0.57
CA TRP A 44 0.75 11.25 -0.21
C TRP A 44 0.77 11.72 -1.68
N GLY A 45 -0.28 12.44 -2.12
CA GLY A 45 -0.44 12.90 -3.49
C GLY A 45 -0.51 11.75 -4.49
N LEU A 46 -1.29 10.72 -4.15
CA LEU A 46 -1.54 9.51 -4.94
C LEU A 46 -2.88 9.60 -5.66
N THR A 47 -3.00 8.89 -6.77
CA THR A 47 -4.30 8.58 -7.37
C THR A 47 -4.91 7.34 -6.73
N GLU A 48 -6.21 7.13 -6.93
CA GLU A 48 -6.93 5.93 -6.47
C GLU A 48 -6.21 4.64 -6.90
N GLY A 49 -5.84 4.53 -8.18
CA GLY A 49 -5.10 3.36 -8.67
C GLY A 49 -3.72 3.18 -8.03
N GLN A 50 -3.00 4.27 -7.73
CA GLN A 50 -1.69 4.18 -7.06
C GLN A 50 -1.83 3.78 -5.59
N TRP A 51 -2.87 4.28 -4.91
CA TRP A 51 -3.17 3.91 -3.53
C TRP A 51 -3.59 2.43 -3.44
N GLU A 52 -4.48 1.99 -4.33
CA GLU A 52 -4.93 0.59 -4.37
C GLU A 52 -3.77 -0.36 -4.68
N GLU A 53 -2.94 -0.02 -5.68
CA GLU A 53 -1.76 -0.82 -6.03
C GLU A 53 -0.76 -0.90 -4.87
N ALA A 54 -0.54 0.22 -4.17
CA ALA A 54 0.34 0.28 -3.02
C ALA A 54 -0.16 -0.58 -1.85
N ILE A 55 -1.45 -0.48 -1.50
CA ILE A 55 -2.07 -1.28 -0.43
C ILE A 55 -2.03 -2.77 -0.79
N ALA A 56 -2.40 -3.13 -2.02
CA ALA A 56 -2.37 -4.51 -2.48
C ALA A 56 -0.94 -5.09 -2.47
N THR A 57 0.04 -4.30 -2.89
CA THR A 57 1.45 -4.71 -2.87
C THR A 57 1.98 -4.84 -1.44
N ALA A 58 1.66 -3.90 -0.55
CA ALA A 58 2.04 -3.97 0.85
C ALA A 58 1.44 -5.19 1.55
N LEU A 59 0.16 -5.49 1.26
CA LEU A 59 -0.52 -6.68 1.74
C LEU A 59 0.14 -7.96 1.22
N ALA A 60 0.39 -8.06 -0.09
CA ALA A 60 1.04 -9.21 -0.69
C ALA A 60 2.46 -9.44 -0.14
N ASP A 61 3.21 -8.39 0.17
CA ASP A 61 4.53 -8.50 0.80
C ASP A 61 4.44 -9.02 2.24
N HIS A 62 3.42 -8.56 2.98
CA HIS A 62 3.15 -9.01 4.35
C HIS A 62 2.69 -10.48 4.38
N GLU A 63 1.77 -10.87 3.50
CA GLU A 63 1.27 -12.25 3.40
C GLU A 63 2.30 -13.21 2.81
N GLY A 64 3.11 -12.76 1.84
CA GLY A 64 4.13 -13.57 1.18
C GLY A 64 5.42 -13.76 2.00
N ASN A 65 5.59 -13.01 3.09
CA ASN A 65 6.73 -13.11 4.00
C ASN A 65 6.36 -13.80 5.33
N SER A 66 5.21 -14.49 5.39
CA SER A 66 4.73 -15.26 6.54
C SER A 66 4.99 -16.76 6.44
#